data_AF-M4DF09-F1
#
_entry.id   AF-M4DF09-F1
#
_cell.length_a   1.000
_cell.length_b   1.000
_cell.length_c   1.000
_cell.angle_alpha   90.00
_cell.angle_beta   90.00
_cell.angle_gamma   90.00
#
_symmetry.space_group_name_H-M   'P 1'
#
loop_
_entity.id
_entity.type
_entity.pdbx_description
1 polymer ?
#
loop_
_entity_poly.entity_id
_entity_poly.type
_entity_poly.pdbx_seq_one_letter_code
_entity_poly.pdbx_strand_id
1 'polypeptide(L)'
;MNKEEDKGVISLGPGDSFDFRFRVNLRKTTVYTCSFAWPGNTATFDIFRADRDDNPQSKVGVCSECIWSIYEPAPCRDRRDGGQPNCFPWAS
;
A
#
# COMPACT_ATOMS: atom_id res chain seq x y z
N MET A 1 -6.82 14.06 -15.80
CA MET A 1 -7.99 13.25 -15.43
C MET A 1 -7.57 11.79 -15.56
N ASN A 2 -6.90 11.25 -14.54
CA ASN A 2 -6.62 9.81 -14.51
C ASN A 2 -7.79 9.19 -13.77
N LYS A 3 -8.68 8.52 -14.52
CA LYS A 3 -9.60 7.56 -13.92
C LYS A 3 -8.72 6.54 -13.23
N GLU A 4 -8.85 6.42 -11.92
CA GLU A 4 -8.24 5.35 -11.17
C GLU A 4 -8.87 4.07 -11.70
N GLU A 5 -8.08 3.28 -12.41
CA GLU A 5 -8.52 1.97 -12.89
C GLU A 5 -8.63 1.07 -11.67
N ASP A 6 -9.85 0.89 -11.19
CA ASP A 6 -10.16 -0.19 -10.27
C ASP A 6 -9.61 -1.49 -10.85
N LYS A 7 -8.67 -2.11 -10.14
CA LYS A 7 -8.05 -3.38 -10.54
C LYS A 7 -8.95 -4.58 -10.24
N GLY A 8 -10.13 -4.33 -9.67
CA GLY A 8 -11.10 -5.35 -9.30
C GLY A 8 -10.67 -6.10 -8.05
N VAL A 9 -11.44 -7.15 -7.76
CA VAL A 9 -11.18 -8.03 -6.61
C VAL A 9 -10.14 -9.07 -6.99
N ILE A 10 -9.09 -9.18 -6.20
CA ILE A 10 -8.04 -10.19 -6.33
C ILE A 10 -8.11 -11.11 -5.10
N SER A 11 -8.27 -12.42 -5.33
CA SER A 11 -8.22 -13.43 -4.27
C SER A 11 -6.79 -13.93 -4.09
N LEU A 12 -6.24 -13.79 -2.88
CA LEU A 12 -4.88 -14.21 -2.53
C LEU A 12 -4.94 -15.20 -1.35
N GLY A 13 -4.19 -16.30 -1.45
CA GLY A 13 -3.91 -17.17 -0.32
C GLY A 13 -2.77 -16.64 0.56
N PRO A 14 -2.55 -17.23 1.74
CA PRO A 14 -1.40 -16.89 2.57
C PRO A 14 -0.08 -17.11 1.81
N GLY A 15 0.73 -16.05 1.71
CA GLY A 15 2.02 -16.07 1.01
C GLY A 15 1.94 -15.75 -0.49
N ASP A 16 0.73 -15.66 -1.06
CA ASP A 16 0.56 -15.18 -2.43
C ASP A 16 0.80 -13.67 -2.51
N SER A 17 1.17 -13.21 -3.70
CA SER A 17 1.43 -11.81 -3.98
C SER A 17 0.65 -11.32 -5.19
N PHE A 18 0.34 -10.03 -5.17
CA PHE A 18 -0.25 -9.30 -6.30
C PHE A 18 0.48 -7.98 -6.45
N ASP A 19 0.86 -7.66 -7.67
CA ASP A 19 1.46 -6.38 -8.01
C ASP A 19 0.62 -5.63 -9.05
N PHE A 20 0.71 -4.31 -8.98
CA PHE A 20 0.13 -3.42 -9.97
C PHE A 20 1.00 -2.18 -10.10
N ARG A 21 0.94 -1.55 -11.27
CA ARG A 21 1.71 -0.35 -11.58
C ARG A 21 0.78 0.81 -11.92
N PHE A 22 1.14 1.98 -11.43
CA PHE A 22 0.44 3.23 -11.70
C PHE A 22 1.43 4.38 -11.86
N ARG A 23 0.93 5.56 -12.25
CA ARG A 23 1.72 6.80 -12.32
C ARG A 23 1.20 7.80 -11.30
N VAL A 24 2.09 8.32 -10.46
CA VAL A 24 1.78 9.42 -9.54
C VAL A 24 1.47 10.68 -10.35
N ASN A 25 0.44 11.42 -9.94
CA ASN A 25 0.06 12.66 -10.61
C ASN A 25 1.10 13.77 -10.36
N LEU A 26 1.20 14.72 -11.29
CA LEU A 26 2.19 15.82 -11.19
C LEU A 26 2.03 16.71 -9.95
N ARG A 27 0.84 16.71 -9.34
CA ARG A 27 0.54 17.48 -8.13
C ARG A 27 0.95 16.75 -6.84
N LYS A 28 1.50 15.52 -6.93
CA LYS A 28 1.85 14.67 -5.79
C LYS A 28 0.71 14.49 -4.78
N THR A 29 -0.50 14.26 -5.29
CA THR A 29 -1.72 14.04 -4.48
C THR A 29 -2.34 12.66 -4.67
N THR A 30 -1.67 11.77 -5.41
CA THR A 30 -2.18 10.41 -5.67
C THR A 30 -2.29 9.62 -4.37
N VAL A 31 -3.45 9.04 -4.13
CA VAL A 31 -3.72 8.06 -3.09
C VAL A 31 -4.29 6.83 -3.77
N TYR A 32 -3.90 5.64 -3.33
CA TYR A 32 -4.50 4.39 -3.78
C TYR A 32 -4.94 3.61 -2.54
N THR A 33 -6.25 3.44 -2.40
CA THR A 33 -6.86 2.76 -1.25
C THR A 33 -7.25 1.34 -1.66
N CYS A 34 -6.80 0.37 -0.88
CA CYS A 34 -7.21 -1.03 -1.00
C CYS A 34 -8.15 -1.41 0.15
N SER A 35 -9.16 -2.21 -0.17
CA SER A 35 -9.97 -2.92 0.81
C SER A 35 -9.49 -4.36 0.90
N PHE A 36 -9.30 -4.86 2.12
CA PHE A 36 -8.89 -6.22 2.41
C PHE A 36 -10.02 -6.92 3.14
N ALA A 37 -10.30 -8.16 2.78
CA ALA A 37 -11.34 -8.98 3.40
C ALA A 37 -10.79 -10.37 3.70
N TRP A 38 -11.04 -10.84 4.92
CA TRP A 38 -10.74 -12.19 5.36
C TRP A 38 -11.88 -12.66 6.29
N PRO A 39 -11.94 -13.93 6.71
CA PRO A 39 -13.08 -14.44 7.47
C PRO A 39 -13.45 -13.57 8.68
N GLY A 40 -14.66 -13.02 8.66
CA GLY A 40 -15.21 -12.20 9.74
C GLY A 40 -14.70 -10.76 9.82
N ASN A 41 -13.80 -10.32 8.93
CA ASN A 41 -13.18 -9.00 9.01
C ASN A 41 -13.03 -8.33 7.64
N THR A 42 -13.08 -7.01 7.67
CA THR A 42 -12.73 -6.16 6.54
C THR A 42 -11.90 -5.00 7.07
N ALA A 43 -10.87 -4.61 6.36
CA ALA A 43 -10.07 -3.45 6.70
C ALA A 43 -9.72 -2.64 5.45
N THR A 44 -9.54 -1.34 5.61
CA THR A 44 -9.08 -0.48 4.51
C THR A 44 -7.70 0.08 4.81
N PHE A 45 -6.92 0.26 3.74
CA PHE A 45 -5.60 0.85 3.85
C PHE A 45 -5.23 1.59 2.57
N ASP A 46 -4.66 2.78 2.73
CA ASP A 46 -3.99 3.46 1.63
C ASP A 46 -2.66 2.77 1.34
N ILE A 47 -2.69 1.78 0.43
CA ILE A 47 -1.51 1.02 0.01
C ILE A 47 -0.46 1.92 -0.65
N PHE A 48 -0.90 3.08 -1.17
CA PHE A 48 -0.01 4.15 -1.61
C PHE A 48 -0.57 5.52 -1.24
N ARG A 49 0.30 6.40 -0.74
CA ARG A 49 0.04 7.84 -0.64
C ARG A 49 1.25 8.62 -1.11
N ALA A 50 1.08 9.57 -2.02
CA ALA A 50 2.18 10.36 -2.54
C ALA A 50 2.94 11.12 -1.44
N ASP A 51 2.24 11.59 -0.40
CA ASP A 51 2.84 12.31 0.73
C ASP A 51 3.65 11.41 1.69
N ARG A 52 3.36 10.11 1.71
CA ARG A 52 4.06 9.08 2.51
C ARG A 52 5.15 8.37 1.71
N ASP A 53 4.85 7.98 0.48
CA ASP A 53 5.60 6.99 -0.31
C ASP A 53 6.35 7.59 -1.50
N ASP A 54 6.01 8.82 -1.93
CA ASP A 54 6.75 9.58 -2.96
C ASP A 54 7.25 10.93 -2.40
N ASN A 55 7.67 10.90 -1.15
CA ASN A 55 8.15 12.06 -0.41
C ASN A 55 9.45 11.74 0.36
N PRO A 56 10.60 12.34 -0.03
CA PRO A 56 11.87 12.10 0.64
C PRO A 56 11.92 12.69 2.07
N GLN A 57 11.00 13.57 2.43
CA GLN A 57 10.86 14.11 3.78
C GLN A 57 9.93 13.26 4.67
N SER A 58 9.29 12.21 4.14
CA SER A 58 8.47 11.33 4.97
C SER A 58 9.35 10.49 5.90
N LYS A 59 8.80 10.07 7.05
CA LYS A 59 9.51 9.23 8.03
C LYS A 59 9.98 7.88 7.47
N VAL A 60 9.33 7.41 6.41
CA VAL A 60 9.62 6.12 5.79
C VAL A 60 10.35 6.27 4.45
N GLY A 61 10.43 7.49 3.91
CA GLY A 61 11.07 7.79 2.64
C GLY A 61 10.34 7.26 1.42
N VAL A 62 10.93 7.55 0.26
CA VAL A 62 10.39 7.20 -1.07
C VAL A 62 10.51 5.69 -1.32
N CYS A 63 9.45 5.08 -1.87
CA CYS A 63 9.51 3.76 -2.47
C CYS A 63 9.18 3.82 -3.97
N SER A 64 10.14 3.45 -4.81
CA SER A 64 9.89 3.21 -6.24
C SER A 64 9.11 1.92 -6.48
N GLU A 65 9.23 0.98 -5.54
CA GLU A 65 8.47 -0.25 -5.44
C GLU A 65 8.15 -0.42 -3.97
N CYS A 66 6.86 -0.37 -3.65
CA CYS A 66 6.37 -0.40 -2.29
C CYS A 66 5.88 -1.83 -2.02
N ILE A 67 6.72 -2.64 -1.40
CA ILE A 67 6.37 -4.01 -1.02
C ILE A 67 5.67 -3.97 0.33
N TRP A 68 4.45 -4.50 0.36
CA TRP A 68 3.60 -4.53 1.54
C TRP A 68 3.29 -5.96 1.93
N SER A 69 3.70 -6.33 3.15
CA SER A 69 3.26 -7.55 3.81
C SER A 69 1.99 -7.24 4.61
N ILE A 70 0.91 -7.97 4.32
CA ILE A 70 -0.39 -7.76 4.95
C ILE A 70 -0.60 -8.78 6.06
N TYR A 71 -0.70 -8.28 7.29
CA TYR A 71 -1.03 -9.10 8.47
C TYR A 71 -2.34 -8.62 9.09
N GLU A 72 -3.06 -9.51 9.79
CA GLU A 72 -4.29 -9.14 10.50
C GLU A 72 -4.10 -7.90 11.41
N PRO A 73 -3.00 -7.76 12.18
CA PRO A 73 -2.82 -6.60 13.04
C PRO A 73 -2.52 -5.30 12.28
N ALA A 74 -1.80 -5.37 11.14
CA ALA A 74 -1.32 -4.21 10.41
C ALA A 74 -0.74 -4.56 9.02
N PRO A 75 -0.88 -3.68 8.03
CA PRO A 75 -0.02 -3.65 6.85
C PRO A 75 1.38 -3.12 7.19
N CYS A 76 2.41 -3.80 6.70
CA CYS A 76 3.81 -3.45 6.94
C CYS A 76 4.55 -3.28 5.61
N ARG A 77 5.24 -2.15 5.45
CA ARG A 77 6.07 -1.85 4.29
C ARG A 77 7.49 -2.32 4.52
N ASP A 78 7.96 -3.20 3.65
CA ASP A 78 9.32 -3.71 3.72
C ASP A 78 10.33 -2.60 3.41
N ARG A 79 11.51 -2.69 4.05
CA ARG A 79 12.61 -1.77 3.79
C ARG A 79 13.64 -2.44 2.88
N ARG A 80 14.08 -1.71 1.85
CA ARG A 80 15.09 -2.19 0.91
C ARG A 80 16.47 -2.42 1.54
N ASP A 81 16.73 -1.80 2.69
CA ASP A 81 17.97 -1.99 3.47
C ASP A 81 17.95 -3.25 4.35
N GLY A 82 16.87 -4.06 4.29
CA GLY A 82 16.71 -5.26 5.11
C GLY A 82 16.43 -4.96 6.59
N GLY A 83 16.20 -3.69 6.95
CA GLY A 83 15.79 -3.31 8.29
C GLY A 83 14.37 -3.75 8.64
N GLN A 84 13.98 -3.56 9.90
CA GLN A 84 12.61 -3.85 10.35
C GLN A 84 11.56 -3.10 9.52
N PRO A 85 10.47 -3.76 9.08
CA PRO A 85 9.48 -3.13 8.23
C PRO A 85 8.74 -2.00 8.97
N ASN A 86 8.24 -1.04 8.21
CA ASN A 86 7.42 0.05 8.76
C ASN A 86 5.96 -0.40 8.76
N CYS A 87 5.38 -0.64 9.94
CA CYS A 87 3.99 -1.05 10.07
C CYS A 87 3.07 0.14 10.37
N PHE A 88 1.85 0.08 9.83
CA PHE A 88 0.88 1.16 9.90
C PHE A 88 -0.47 0.63 10.41
N PRO A 89 -1.26 1.44 11.12
CA PRO A 89 -2.60 1.04 11.47
C PRO A 89 -3.49 0.95 10.23
N TRP A 90 -4.50 0.08 10.31
CA TRP A 90 -5.64 0.10 9.40
C TRP A 90 -6.35 1.47 9.45
N ALA A 91 -6.92 1.89 8.33
CA ALA A 91 -7.68 3.14 8.27
C ALA A 91 -9.10 2.98 8.86
N SER A 92 -9.69 1.80 8.69
CA SER A 92 -10.99 1.40 9.25
C SER A 92 -11.00 -0.10 9.52
#